data_AF-A0AAU5FRL7-F1
#
_entry.id   AF-A0AAU5FRL7-F1
#
_cell.length_a   1.000
_cell.length_b   1.000
_cell.length_c   1.000
_cell.angle_alpha   90.00
_cell.angle_beta   90.00
_cell.angle_gamma   90.00
#
_symmetry.space_group_name_H-M   'P 1'
#
loop_
_entity.id
_entity.type
_entity.pdbx_description
1 polymer ?
#
loop_
_entity_poly.entity_id
_entity_poly.type
_entity_poly.pdbx_seq_one_letter_code
_entity_poly.pdbx_strand_id
1 'polypeptide(L)'
;MDWYPDPDESVLLRTPIRFATGYAEPVAGARWFRDAQRRDIQAELPGWPAGPEFTVRSKSQQNVNRAGRAALFGIPAVARLVVEAVSGAPGLPGGLPKPRGTSQDPANEVEDFPVMWAAPGTAARALPWQLDPSRAPDRYRVDTVVTERRLVLLGIGSDMTARAEVLWETSRTEVAGAERLEFSENGRDLRITFTDGSWVRLATGDAAKLVGILADRRRLLPESELDPGQRERVARFVAELPGTARAPRFFRLASGIVLVECQVPAKAGKGLFETHSILMSESGQPGHPQPGDL
;
A
#
# COMPACT_ATOMS: atom_id res chain seq x y z
N MET A 1 -0.19 11.18 17.21
CA MET A 1 -0.21 9.73 17.57
C MET A 1 -0.74 9.67 19.00
N ASP A 2 -1.93 9.14 19.30
CA ASP A 2 -2.25 7.73 19.09
C ASP A 2 -3.75 7.38 19.08
N TRP A 3 -4.11 6.52 18.13
CA TRP A 3 -5.26 5.63 18.24
C TRP A 3 -4.73 4.28 18.73
N TYR A 4 -5.46 3.65 19.65
CA TYR A 4 -5.18 2.32 20.16
C TYR A 4 -6.41 1.44 19.95
N PRO A 5 -6.22 0.16 19.60
CA PRO A 5 -7.32 -0.79 19.54
C PRO A 5 -7.89 -1.04 20.94
N ASP A 6 -8.97 -1.82 21.00
CA ASP A 6 -9.51 -2.28 22.29
C ASP A 6 -8.47 -3.14 23.04
N PRO A 7 -8.53 -3.24 24.39
CA PRO A 7 -7.49 -3.91 25.18
C PRO A 7 -7.24 -5.38 24.82
N ASP A 8 -8.23 -6.03 24.20
CA ASP A 8 -8.21 -7.42 23.76
C ASP A 8 -8.01 -7.57 22.24
N GLU A 9 -7.65 -6.48 21.55
CA GLU A 9 -7.48 -6.43 20.11
C GLU A 9 -6.04 -6.00 19.77
N SER A 10 -5.36 -6.77 18.92
CA SER A 10 -4.00 -6.47 18.49
C SER A 10 -3.95 -5.83 17.11
N VAL A 11 -3.05 -4.86 16.92
CA VAL A 11 -2.73 -4.32 15.59
C VAL A 11 -1.82 -5.30 14.85
N LEU A 12 -2.25 -5.72 13.66
CA LEU A 12 -1.46 -6.56 12.74
C LEU A 12 -0.58 -5.69 11.84
N LEU A 13 -1.15 -4.64 11.27
CA LEU A 13 -0.46 -3.69 10.39
C LEU A 13 -0.98 -2.28 10.61
N ARG A 14 -0.08 -1.30 10.56
CA ARG A 14 -0.41 0.11 10.39
C ARG A 14 0.49 0.70 9.32
N THR A 15 -0.07 1.31 8.29
CA THR A 15 0.70 1.88 7.17
C THR A 15 -0.03 3.06 6.52
N PRO A 16 0.68 4.08 6.01
CA PRO A 16 0.04 5.14 5.23
C PRO A 16 -0.70 4.56 4.01
N ILE A 17 -1.87 5.09 3.71
CA ILE A 17 -2.71 4.68 2.58
C ILE A 17 -3.39 5.87 1.91
N ARG A 18 -3.68 5.73 0.64
CA ARG A 18 -4.40 6.72 -0.18
C ARG A 18 -5.07 6.01 -1.36
N PHE A 19 -5.96 6.69 -2.08
CA PHE A 19 -6.37 6.21 -3.40
C PHE A 19 -5.16 6.11 -4.33
N ALA A 20 -5.14 5.05 -5.12
CA ALA A 20 -4.15 4.90 -6.18
C ALA A 20 -4.25 6.05 -7.18
N THR A 21 -3.24 6.18 -8.04
CA THR A 21 -3.19 7.23 -9.06
C THR A 21 -2.83 6.60 -10.39
N GLY A 22 -3.55 6.98 -11.46
CA GLY A 22 -3.34 6.38 -12.77
C GLY A 22 -1.88 6.44 -13.22
N TYR A 23 -1.35 5.27 -13.57
CA TYR A 23 0.07 5.09 -13.90
C TYR A 23 0.33 5.16 -15.41
N ALA A 24 -0.58 4.64 -16.23
CA ALA A 24 -0.48 4.70 -17.69
C ALA A 24 -0.64 6.14 -18.20
N GLU A 25 -0.03 6.43 -19.36
CA GLU A 25 -0.05 7.79 -19.93
C GLU A 25 -1.44 8.40 -20.12
N PRO A 26 -2.43 7.66 -20.68
CA PRO A 26 -3.75 8.24 -20.97
C PRO A 26 -4.52 8.65 -19.70
N VAL A 27 -4.22 7.99 -18.59
CA VAL A 27 -4.89 8.15 -17.29
C VAL A 27 -3.95 8.71 -16.22
N ALA A 28 -2.79 9.25 -16.63
CA ALA A 28 -1.76 9.68 -15.70
C ALA A 28 -2.29 10.77 -14.75
N GLY A 29 -2.30 10.46 -13.45
CA GLY A 29 -2.86 11.36 -12.43
C GLY A 29 -4.35 11.18 -12.15
N ALA A 30 -5.07 10.42 -12.98
CA ALA A 30 -6.52 10.25 -12.87
C ALA A 30 -6.91 9.33 -11.71
N ARG A 31 -8.09 9.63 -11.15
CA ARG A 31 -8.78 8.86 -10.10
C ARG A 31 -10.27 8.98 -10.34
N TRP A 32 -10.87 8.00 -11.00
CA TRP A 32 -12.30 8.02 -11.25
C TRP A 32 -13.07 7.21 -10.21
N PHE A 33 -14.28 7.67 -9.91
CA PHE A 33 -15.20 6.99 -9.00
C PHE A 33 -16.35 6.47 -9.87
N ARG A 34 -16.52 5.15 -9.92
CA ARG A 34 -17.45 4.51 -10.85
C ARG A 34 -18.57 3.76 -10.12
N ASP A 35 -19.75 3.70 -10.72
CA ASP A 35 -20.75 2.68 -10.38
C ASP A 35 -20.62 1.43 -11.27
N ALA A 36 -21.54 0.49 -11.08
CA ALA A 36 -21.64 -0.73 -11.88
C ALA A 36 -21.87 -0.49 -13.39
N GLN A 37 -22.33 0.70 -13.77
CA GLN A 37 -22.54 1.13 -15.16
C GLN A 37 -21.40 2.02 -15.69
N ARG A 38 -20.26 2.12 -14.96
CA ARG A 38 -19.12 3.00 -15.29
C ARG A 38 -19.46 4.49 -15.34
N ARG A 39 -20.58 4.92 -14.74
CA ARG A 39 -20.90 6.35 -14.61
C ARG A 39 -20.01 6.96 -13.54
N ASP A 40 -19.60 8.20 -13.74
CA ASP A 40 -18.88 8.94 -12.71
C ASP A 40 -19.84 9.26 -11.55
N ILE A 41 -19.50 8.80 -10.36
CA ILE A 41 -20.32 8.98 -9.16
C ILE A 41 -19.74 10.00 -8.19
N GLN A 42 -18.67 10.72 -8.57
CA GLN A 42 -17.99 11.67 -7.69
C GLN A 42 -18.95 12.69 -7.05
N ALA A 43 -19.91 13.21 -7.83
CA ALA A 43 -20.89 14.19 -7.36
C ALA A 43 -21.98 13.59 -6.44
N GLU A 44 -22.09 12.25 -6.40
CA GLU A 44 -23.05 11.52 -5.57
C GLU A 44 -22.46 11.09 -4.22
N LEU A 45 -21.14 11.29 -4.00
CA LEU A 45 -20.47 10.84 -2.78
C LEU A 45 -20.81 11.76 -1.59
N PRO A 46 -21.50 11.27 -0.55
CA PRO A 46 -21.99 12.12 0.53
C PRO A 46 -20.87 12.81 1.31
N GLY A 47 -20.95 14.13 1.46
CA GLY A 47 -19.99 14.91 2.26
C GLY A 47 -18.61 15.09 1.62
N TRP A 48 -18.42 14.62 0.37
CA TRP A 48 -17.18 14.86 -0.37
C TRP A 48 -17.14 16.30 -0.89
N PRO A 49 -16.00 17.00 -0.79
CA PRO A 49 -15.86 18.33 -1.40
C PRO A 49 -16.00 18.26 -2.93
N ALA A 50 -15.92 19.39 -3.64
CA ALA A 50 -15.69 19.36 -5.09
C ALA A 50 -14.27 18.85 -5.37
N GLY A 51 -14.07 18.09 -6.45
CA GLY A 51 -12.76 17.55 -6.83
C GLY A 51 -12.48 17.71 -8.31
N PRO A 52 -11.28 17.31 -8.74
CA PRO A 52 -10.91 17.39 -10.15
C PRO A 52 -11.85 16.52 -11.00
N GLU A 53 -12.22 17.05 -12.16
CA GLU A 53 -12.79 16.25 -13.24
C GLU A 53 -11.63 15.73 -14.09
N PHE A 54 -11.63 14.42 -14.35
CA PHE A 54 -10.62 13.79 -15.18
C PHE A 54 -11.21 13.40 -16.53
N THR A 55 -10.51 13.76 -17.60
CA THR A 55 -10.78 13.29 -18.95
C THR A 55 -9.63 12.43 -19.43
N VAL A 56 -9.92 11.32 -20.11
CA VAL A 56 -8.88 10.50 -20.76
C VAL A 56 -8.10 11.38 -21.72
N ARG A 57 -6.77 11.39 -21.60
CA ARG A 57 -5.93 12.19 -22.51
C ARG A 57 -5.99 11.59 -23.91
N SER A 58 -6.48 12.38 -24.87
CA SER A 58 -6.61 11.94 -26.25
C SER A 58 -5.24 11.69 -26.90
N LYS A 59 -5.20 10.83 -27.93
CA LYS A 59 -3.98 10.59 -28.73
C LYS A 59 -3.41 11.89 -29.35
N SER A 60 -4.22 12.92 -29.58
CA SER A 60 -3.75 14.21 -30.10
C SER A 60 -3.03 15.06 -29.05
N GLN A 61 -3.42 15.00 -27.77
CA GLN A 61 -2.69 15.64 -26.67
C GLN A 61 -1.39 14.89 -26.32
N GLN A 62 -1.29 13.59 -26.62
CA GLN A 62 -0.07 12.79 -26.42
C GLN A 62 1.10 13.25 -27.33
N ASN A 63 0.80 13.71 -28.56
CA ASN A 63 1.84 14.18 -29.49
C ASN A 63 2.41 15.56 -29.13
N VAL A 64 1.63 16.45 -28.51
CA VAL A 64 2.09 17.79 -28.11
C VAL A 64 3.12 17.71 -26.98
N ASN A 65 2.97 16.80 -26.02
CA ASN A 65 3.95 16.62 -24.95
C ASN A 65 5.22 15.90 -25.40
N ARG A 66 5.13 15.06 -26.45
CA ARG A 66 6.31 14.44 -27.09
C ARG A 66 7.10 15.47 -27.92
N ALA A 67 6.41 16.35 -28.65
CA ALA A 67 7.03 17.44 -29.39
C ALA A 67 7.62 18.52 -28.46
N GLY A 68 6.95 18.85 -27.36
CA GLY A 68 7.43 19.82 -26.36
C GLY A 68 8.68 19.35 -25.61
N ARG A 69 8.81 18.04 -25.31
CA ARG A 69 10.04 17.48 -24.75
C ARG A 69 11.15 17.32 -25.78
N ALA A 70 10.84 17.09 -27.06
CA ALA A 70 11.84 17.06 -28.12
C ALA A 70 12.42 18.45 -28.43
N ALA A 71 11.64 19.52 -28.25
CA ALA A 71 12.11 20.89 -28.46
C ALA A 71 13.11 21.38 -27.38
N LEU A 72 13.13 20.78 -26.19
CA LEU A 72 14.06 21.16 -25.11
C LEU A 72 15.44 20.48 -25.20
N PHE A 73 15.59 19.42 -26.02
CA PHE A 73 16.84 18.66 -26.17
C PHE A 73 17.44 18.75 -27.58
N GLY A 74 17.10 19.79 -28.33
CA GLY A 74 17.71 20.08 -29.62
C GLY A 74 19.15 20.59 -29.48
N ILE A 75 20.11 19.69 -29.24
CA ILE A 75 21.53 19.88 -29.56
C ILE A 75 22.04 18.58 -30.21
N PRO A 76 22.77 18.64 -31.34
CA PRO A 76 23.12 17.46 -32.12
C PRO A 76 24.14 16.59 -31.37
N ALA A 77 23.85 15.30 -31.28
CA ALA A 77 24.77 14.31 -30.75
C ALA A 77 25.96 14.13 -31.69
N VAL A 78 27.09 14.78 -31.36
CA VAL A 78 28.40 14.42 -31.88
C VAL A 78 29.36 14.23 -30.70
N ALA A 79 29.95 13.04 -30.71
CA ALA A 79 31.18 12.60 -30.00
C ALA A 79 31.05 11.95 -28.61
N ARG A 80 31.48 10.67 -28.59
CA ARG A 80 32.44 10.02 -27.66
C ARG A 80 31.97 9.91 -26.20
N LEU A 81 32.16 8.83 -25.45
CA LEU A 81 33.31 7.94 -25.31
C LEU A 81 32.91 6.76 -24.39
N VAL A 82 33.56 5.60 -24.55
CA VAL A 82 33.70 4.57 -23.51
C VAL A 82 34.55 5.14 -22.37
N VAL A 83 34.21 4.86 -21.10
CA VAL A 83 35.12 4.39 -20.02
C VAL A 83 34.31 4.16 -18.74
N GLU A 84 34.46 2.97 -18.18
CA GLU A 84 34.01 2.53 -16.87
C GLU A 84 34.79 3.19 -15.72
N ALA A 85 34.13 3.22 -14.56
CA ALA A 85 34.68 3.18 -13.21
C ALA A 85 35.46 4.40 -12.66
N VAL A 86 35.25 4.63 -11.37
CA VAL A 86 35.89 5.61 -10.47
C VAL A 86 35.22 7.00 -10.44
N SER A 87 34.16 7.13 -9.64
CA SER A 87 34.05 8.18 -8.60
C SER A 87 32.67 8.10 -7.93
N GLY A 88 32.67 7.89 -6.62
CA GLY A 88 31.50 8.10 -5.80
C GLY A 88 31.13 9.59 -5.80
N ALA A 89 30.02 9.94 -6.44
CA ALA A 89 29.35 11.22 -6.32
C ALA A 89 27.82 10.99 -6.37
N PRO A 90 27.01 11.80 -5.67
CA PRO A 90 25.57 11.58 -5.58
C PRO A 90 24.92 11.79 -6.95
N GLY A 91 24.17 10.78 -7.40
CA GLY A 91 23.48 10.81 -8.69
C GLY A 91 22.51 11.99 -8.80
N LEU A 92 22.61 12.71 -9.91
CA LEU A 92 21.64 13.71 -10.37
C LEU A 92 20.21 13.12 -10.40
N PRO A 93 19.17 13.92 -10.07
CA PRO A 93 17.79 13.47 -10.08
C PRO A 93 17.30 13.40 -11.53
N GLY A 94 17.45 12.23 -12.14
CA GLY A 94 17.11 12.07 -13.56
C GLY A 94 17.04 10.63 -14.03
N GLY A 95 16.71 9.68 -13.14
CA GLY A 95 16.50 8.30 -13.53
C GLY A 95 15.45 8.21 -14.64
N LEU A 96 15.83 7.62 -15.78
CA LEU A 96 14.90 7.27 -16.86
C LEU A 96 13.73 6.48 -16.25
N PRO A 97 12.46 6.80 -16.61
CA PRO A 97 11.33 6.06 -16.08
C PRO A 97 11.49 4.59 -16.43
N LYS A 98 11.43 3.72 -15.40
CA LYS A 98 11.41 2.26 -15.61
C LYS A 98 10.34 1.93 -16.67
N PRO A 99 10.61 1.01 -17.60
CA PRO A 99 9.59 0.59 -18.56
C PRO A 99 8.33 0.20 -17.78
N ARG A 100 7.20 0.80 -18.16
CA ARG A 100 5.89 0.44 -17.59
C ARG A 100 5.67 -1.05 -17.87
N GLY A 101 5.35 -1.83 -16.85
CA GLY A 101 5.02 -3.24 -17.02
C GLY A 101 3.85 -3.45 -17.99
N THR A 102 3.55 -4.68 -18.37
CA THR A 102 2.36 -4.97 -19.19
C THR A 102 1.11 -4.82 -18.32
N SER A 103 0.11 -4.08 -18.82
CA SER A 103 -1.20 -3.96 -18.15
C SER A 103 -1.91 -5.32 -18.15
N GLN A 104 -2.56 -5.64 -17.03
CA GLN A 104 -3.30 -6.88 -16.81
C GLN A 104 -4.80 -6.67 -16.99
N ASP A 105 -5.27 -5.43 -16.82
CA ASP A 105 -6.66 -5.02 -16.97
C ASP A 105 -6.74 -3.67 -17.72
N PRO A 106 -6.52 -3.65 -19.05
CA PRO A 106 -6.45 -2.40 -19.81
C PRO A 106 -7.67 -1.49 -19.64
N ALA A 107 -8.85 -2.08 -19.46
CA ALA A 107 -10.11 -1.36 -19.27
C ALA A 107 -10.16 -0.55 -17.96
N ASN A 108 -9.37 -0.92 -16.95
CA ASN A 108 -9.29 -0.25 -15.65
C ASN A 108 -7.88 0.30 -15.30
N GLU A 109 -6.94 0.18 -16.24
CA GLU A 109 -5.54 0.60 -16.04
C GLU A 109 -5.05 1.59 -17.09
N VAL A 110 -5.64 1.59 -18.28
CA VAL A 110 -5.18 2.36 -19.45
C VAL A 110 -6.30 3.18 -20.07
N GLU A 111 -7.49 2.61 -20.22
CA GLU A 111 -8.65 3.28 -20.83
C GLU A 111 -9.47 4.07 -19.80
N ASP A 112 -9.52 3.53 -18.58
CA ASP A 112 -10.11 4.12 -17.39
C ASP A 112 -9.14 3.85 -16.23
N PHE A 113 -9.42 4.47 -15.08
CA PHE A 113 -8.68 4.24 -13.84
C PHE A 113 -9.61 4.41 -12.62
N PRO A 114 -10.60 3.51 -12.48
CA PRO A 114 -11.47 3.49 -11.32
C PRO A 114 -10.66 3.22 -10.04
N VAL A 115 -10.72 4.17 -9.10
CA VAL A 115 -10.21 3.98 -7.73
C VAL A 115 -11.29 3.53 -6.76
N MET A 116 -12.55 3.61 -7.19
CA MET A 116 -13.71 3.11 -6.47
C MET A 116 -14.72 2.58 -7.48
N TRP A 117 -15.34 1.45 -7.15
CA TRP A 117 -16.44 0.86 -7.87
C TRP A 117 -17.56 0.49 -6.90
N ALA A 118 -18.66 1.25 -6.93
CA ALA A 118 -19.60 1.22 -5.83
C ALA A 118 -21.03 1.63 -6.22
N ALA A 119 -22.01 0.76 -5.93
CA ALA A 119 -23.43 1.11 -6.00
C ALA A 119 -23.87 1.92 -4.75
N PRO A 120 -25.00 2.64 -4.80
CA PRO A 120 -25.55 3.31 -3.61
C PRO A 120 -25.68 2.34 -2.42
N GLY A 121 -25.27 2.79 -1.23
CA GLY A 121 -25.36 2.01 0.01
C GLY A 121 -24.28 0.94 0.22
N THR A 122 -23.31 0.81 -0.70
CA THR A 122 -22.20 -0.14 -0.54
C THR A 122 -21.04 0.42 0.30
N ALA A 123 -20.28 -0.47 0.93
CA ALA A 123 -19.17 -0.17 1.83
C ALA A 123 -18.14 0.78 1.21
N ALA A 124 -17.80 0.59 -0.06
CA ALA A 124 -16.85 1.45 -0.75
C ALA A 124 -17.32 2.91 -0.83
N ARG A 125 -18.62 3.20 -0.94
CA ARG A 125 -19.14 4.59 -0.97
C ARG A 125 -19.02 5.30 0.39
N ALA A 126 -18.86 4.57 1.48
CA ALA A 126 -18.70 5.13 2.81
C ALA A 126 -17.24 5.54 3.12
N LEU A 127 -16.29 5.25 2.22
CA LEU A 127 -14.89 5.59 2.43
C LEU A 127 -14.68 7.12 2.44
N PRO A 128 -13.72 7.60 3.26
CA PRO A 128 -13.50 9.02 3.47
C PRO A 128 -12.80 9.68 2.27
N TRP A 129 -13.22 10.90 1.92
CA TRP A 129 -12.64 11.69 0.83
C TRP A 129 -11.15 12.02 1.07
N GLN A 130 -10.70 11.99 2.32
CA GLN A 130 -9.32 12.23 2.74
C GLN A 130 -8.33 11.22 2.15
N LEU A 131 -8.80 10.08 1.63
CA LEU A 131 -7.98 9.16 0.85
C LEU A 131 -7.54 9.74 -0.50
N ASP A 132 -8.25 10.72 -1.06
CA ASP A 132 -7.91 11.35 -2.33
C ASP A 132 -6.82 12.43 -2.11
N PRO A 133 -5.60 12.24 -2.66
CA PRO A 133 -4.51 13.19 -2.53
C PRO A 133 -4.82 14.58 -3.12
N SER A 134 -5.82 14.69 -4.00
CA SER A 134 -6.22 15.97 -4.62
C SER A 134 -7.12 16.81 -3.72
N ARG A 135 -7.63 16.21 -2.64
CA ARG A 135 -8.58 16.82 -1.70
C ARG A 135 -7.99 16.95 -0.31
N ALA A 136 -7.15 15.99 0.07
CA ALA A 136 -6.50 15.95 1.37
C ALA A 136 -5.74 17.28 1.64
N PRO A 137 -5.94 17.90 2.81
CA PRO A 137 -5.19 19.10 3.18
C PRO A 137 -3.67 18.87 3.20
N ASP A 138 -2.91 19.93 3.02
CA ASP A 138 -1.46 19.86 3.13
C ASP A 138 -1.02 19.25 4.48
N ARG A 139 -0.07 18.32 4.40
CA ARG A 139 0.48 17.58 5.56
C ARG A 139 -0.55 16.73 6.31
N TYR A 140 -1.73 16.49 5.73
CA TYR A 140 -2.66 15.47 6.18
C TYR A 140 -2.30 14.13 5.55
N ARG A 141 -2.39 13.04 6.32
CA ARG A 141 -2.30 11.69 5.77
C ARG A 141 -3.34 10.78 6.38
N VAL A 142 -3.69 9.72 5.65
CA VAL A 142 -4.49 8.63 6.17
C VAL A 142 -3.58 7.44 6.41
N ASP A 143 -3.65 6.85 7.60
CA ASP A 143 -3.07 5.54 7.87
C ASP A 143 -4.20 4.50 7.82
N THR A 144 -3.96 3.34 7.21
CA THR A 144 -4.79 2.16 7.44
C THR A 144 -4.23 1.38 8.61
N VAL A 145 -5.12 0.85 9.46
CA VAL A 145 -4.81 -0.09 10.52
C VAL A 145 -5.63 -1.36 10.30
N VAL A 146 -4.95 -2.49 10.25
CA VAL A 146 -5.59 -3.81 10.27
C VAL A 146 -5.34 -4.43 11.63
N THR A 147 -6.42 -4.82 12.28
CA THR A 147 -6.40 -5.60 13.52
C THR A 147 -6.85 -7.03 13.25
N GLU A 148 -7.00 -7.83 14.30
CA GLU A 148 -7.62 -9.15 14.20
C GLU A 148 -9.10 -9.08 13.79
N ARG A 149 -9.79 -7.95 14.08
CA ARG A 149 -11.24 -7.82 13.97
C ARG A 149 -11.71 -6.88 12.85
N ARG A 150 -10.96 -5.81 12.58
CA ARG A 150 -11.41 -4.72 11.71
C ARG A 150 -10.29 -4.10 10.88
N LEU A 151 -10.73 -3.41 9.83
CA LEU A 151 -9.95 -2.47 9.03
C LEU A 151 -10.38 -1.06 9.45
N VAL A 152 -9.44 -0.21 9.82
CA VAL A 152 -9.68 1.15 10.31
C VAL A 152 -8.87 2.14 9.49
N LEU A 153 -9.48 3.26 9.11
CA LEU A 153 -8.81 4.38 8.47
C LEU A 153 -8.68 5.53 9.47
N LEU A 154 -7.44 5.94 9.69
CA LEU A 154 -7.07 6.96 10.64
C LEU A 154 -6.61 8.24 9.96
N GLY A 155 -7.27 9.34 10.26
CA GLY A 155 -6.89 10.69 9.87
C GLY A 155 -5.76 11.23 10.75
N ILE A 156 -4.68 11.71 10.12
CA ILE A 156 -3.53 12.28 10.82
C ILE A 156 -3.27 13.66 10.26
N GLY A 157 -3.59 14.68 11.06
CA GLY A 157 -3.36 16.08 10.74
C GLY A 157 -1.90 16.52 10.84
N SER A 158 -1.67 17.80 10.54
CA SER A 158 -0.35 18.43 10.60
C SER A 158 0.19 18.55 12.03
N ASP A 159 -0.69 18.67 13.02
CA ASP A 159 -0.33 18.57 14.43
C ASP A 159 -0.11 17.09 14.81
N MET A 160 1.16 16.69 14.80
CA MET A 160 1.56 15.32 15.12
C MET A 160 1.32 14.93 16.60
N THR A 161 1.05 15.93 17.46
CA THR A 161 0.70 15.71 18.87
C THR A 161 -0.77 15.38 19.06
N ALA A 162 -1.63 15.73 18.09
CA ALA A 162 -3.04 15.40 18.12
C ALA A 162 -3.28 13.89 18.02
N ARG A 163 -4.41 13.48 18.61
CA ARG A 163 -4.92 12.11 18.49
C ARG A 163 -5.32 11.85 17.05
N ALA A 164 -5.04 10.64 16.56
CA ALA A 164 -5.53 10.23 15.25
C ALA A 164 -7.07 10.10 15.28
N GLU A 165 -7.72 10.62 14.24
CA GLU A 165 -9.18 10.59 14.09
C GLU A 165 -9.59 9.27 13.40
N VAL A 166 -10.63 8.59 13.89
CA VAL A 166 -11.20 7.45 13.17
C VAL A 166 -12.12 8.00 12.09
N LEU A 167 -11.71 7.89 10.83
CA LEU A 167 -12.48 8.39 9.68
C LEU A 167 -13.51 7.37 9.20
N TRP A 168 -13.16 6.09 9.30
CA TRP A 168 -13.96 4.98 8.81
C TRP A 168 -13.44 3.67 9.41
N GLU A 169 -14.34 2.71 9.62
CA GLU A 169 -13.98 1.34 10.00
C GLU A 169 -14.97 0.34 9.43
N THR A 170 -14.52 -0.89 9.21
CA THR A 170 -15.37 -2.05 8.90
C THR A 170 -14.82 -3.31 9.56
N SER A 171 -15.70 -4.28 9.81
CA SER A 171 -15.29 -5.63 10.22
C SER A 171 -14.46 -6.30 9.12
N ARG A 172 -13.46 -7.10 9.52
CA ARG A 172 -12.71 -7.94 8.57
C ARG A 172 -13.61 -8.91 7.82
N THR A 173 -14.75 -9.29 8.39
CA THR A 173 -15.73 -10.18 7.74
C THR A 173 -16.46 -9.50 6.58
N GLU A 174 -16.41 -8.17 6.45
CA GLU A 174 -16.96 -7.45 5.29
C GLU A 174 -15.96 -7.31 4.14
N VAL A 175 -14.70 -7.72 4.35
CA VAL A 175 -13.69 -7.78 3.29
C VAL A 175 -13.74 -9.16 2.66
N ALA A 176 -14.19 -9.23 1.40
CA ALA A 176 -14.22 -10.47 0.62
C ALA A 176 -12.84 -10.90 0.15
N GLY A 177 -11.92 -9.94 -0.04
CA GLY A 177 -10.54 -10.24 -0.38
C GLY A 177 -9.73 -8.99 -0.71
N ALA A 178 -8.43 -9.20 -0.87
CA ALA A 178 -7.51 -8.19 -1.37
C ALA A 178 -6.53 -8.82 -2.36
N GLU A 179 -6.12 -8.03 -3.34
CA GLU A 179 -5.12 -8.42 -4.33
C GLU A 179 -4.15 -7.29 -4.61
N ARG A 180 -2.91 -7.64 -4.93
CA ARG A 180 -1.90 -6.67 -5.35
C ARG A 180 -2.02 -6.46 -6.86
N LEU A 181 -1.96 -5.21 -7.29
CA LEU A 181 -2.00 -4.87 -8.71
C LEU A 181 -0.58 -4.59 -9.21
N GLU A 182 -0.06 -5.46 -10.06
CA GLU A 182 1.34 -5.39 -10.53
C GLU A 182 1.59 -4.22 -11.48
N PHE A 183 0.58 -3.85 -12.27
CA PHE A 183 0.63 -2.66 -13.11
C PHE A 183 0.35 -1.41 -12.26
N SER A 184 1.36 -1.00 -11.50
CA SER A 184 1.31 0.14 -10.60
C SER A 184 2.67 0.81 -10.40
N GLU A 185 2.62 2.07 -9.94
CA GLU A 185 3.83 2.82 -9.62
C GLU A 185 4.56 2.16 -8.44
N ASN A 186 5.73 1.57 -8.71
CA ASN A 186 6.55 0.85 -7.72
C ASN A 186 5.85 -0.35 -7.06
N GLY A 187 4.82 -0.94 -7.69
CA GLY A 187 4.15 -2.12 -7.17
C GLY A 187 3.36 -1.85 -5.86
N ARG A 188 2.89 -0.62 -5.67
CA ARG A 188 2.25 -0.12 -4.45
C ARG A 188 0.73 -0.22 -4.45
N ASP A 189 0.12 -0.49 -5.60
CA ASP A 189 -1.33 -0.54 -5.69
C ASP A 189 -1.86 -1.91 -5.24
N LEU A 190 -3.03 -1.86 -4.62
CA LEU A 190 -3.82 -3.03 -4.28
C LEU A 190 -5.30 -2.72 -4.47
N ARG A 191 -6.10 -3.78 -4.63
CA ARG A 191 -7.55 -3.72 -4.62
C ARG A 191 -8.06 -4.40 -3.36
N ILE A 192 -8.99 -3.76 -2.67
CA ILE A 192 -9.80 -4.39 -1.61
C ILE A 192 -11.22 -4.54 -2.17
N THR A 193 -11.73 -5.77 -2.11
CA THR A 193 -13.10 -6.10 -2.50
C THR A 193 -13.91 -6.41 -1.25
N PHE A 194 -15.09 -5.80 -1.14
CA PHE A 194 -16.03 -6.01 -0.04
C PHE A 194 -17.05 -7.10 -0.36
N THR A 195 -17.71 -7.63 0.66
CA THR A 195 -18.71 -8.71 0.52
C THR A 195 -19.96 -8.29 -0.24
N ASP A 196 -20.25 -6.99 -0.32
CA ASP A 196 -21.33 -6.42 -1.14
C ASP A 196 -20.96 -6.26 -2.62
N GLY A 197 -19.75 -6.69 -3.02
CA GLY A 197 -19.25 -6.63 -4.40
C GLY A 197 -18.66 -5.28 -4.80
N SER A 198 -18.71 -4.26 -3.93
CA SER A 198 -17.99 -3.02 -4.15
C SER A 198 -16.49 -3.20 -3.92
N TRP A 199 -15.67 -2.34 -4.53
CA TRP A 199 -14.23 -2.42 -4.35
C TRP A 199 -13.55 -1.05 -4.47
N VAL A 200 -12.34 -0.96 -3.91
CA VAL A 200 -11.47 0.23 -4.03
C VAL A 200 -10.05 -0.13 -4.40
N ARG A 201 -9.40 0.76 -5.16
CA ARG A 201 -7.98 0.69 -5.51
C ARG A 201 -7.19 1.69 -4.68
N LEU A 202 -6.32 1.17 -3.83
CA LEU A 202 -5.53 1.93 -2.87
C LEU A 202 -4.04 1.78 -3.16
N ALA A 203 -3.23 2.71 -2.66
CA ALA A 203 -1.79 2.66 -2.76
C ALA A 203 -1.13 2.82 -1.39
N THR A 204 -0.16 1.94 -1.10
CA THR A 204 0.65 1.97 0.13
C THR A 204 2.03 1.37 -0.12
N GLY A 205 3.02 1.74 0.72
CA GLY A 205 4.35 1.12 0.69
C GLY A 205 4.34 -0.36 1.09
N ASP A 206 3.34 -0.78 1.88
CA ASP A 206 3.23 -2.14 2.44
C ASP A 206 2.16 -2.97 1.72
N ALA A 207 1.95 -2.76 0.42
CA ALA A 207 0.83 -3.35 -0.32
C ALA A 207 0.78 -4.88 -0.23
N ALA A 208 1.95 -5.53 -0.37
CA ALA A 208 2.09 -6.98 -0.26
C ALA A 208 1.69 -7.49 1.14
N LYS A 209 2.21 -6.85 2.20
CA LYS A 209 1.86 -7.18 3.59
C LYS A 209 0.38 -6.97 3.90
N LEU A 210 -0.21 -5.88 3.42
CA LEU A 210 -1.64 -5.59 3.59
C LEU A 210 -2.50 -6.66 2.91
N VAL A 211 -2.19 -6.99 1.65
CA VAL A 211 -2.87 -8.05 0.89
C VAL A 211 -2.72 -9.40 1.59
N GLY A 212 -1.51 -9.75 2.05
CA GLY A 212 -1.26 -11.01 2.74
C GLY A 212 -2.10 -11.17 4.01
N ILE A 213 -2.30 -10.08 4.77
CA ILE A 213 -3.17 -10.10 5.97
C ILE A 213 -4.64 -10.19 5.57
N LEU A 214 -5.12 -9.35 4.64
CA LEU A 214 -6.54 -9.29 4.27
C LEU A 214 -7.01 -10.53 3.49
N ALA A 215 -6.13 -11.19 2.75
CA ALA A 215 -6.43 -12.43 2.02
C ALA A 215 -6.17 -13.70 2.85
N ASP A 216 -5.97 -13.57 4.17
CA ASP A 216 -5.67 -14.67 5.11
C ASP A 216 -4.48 -15.57 4.69
N ARG A 217 -3.54 -15.01 3.93
CA ARG A 217 -2.26 -15.64 3.57
C ARG A 217 -1.20 -15.50 4.66
N ARG A 218 -1.43 -14.58 5.61
CA ARG A 218 -0.64 -14.34 6.82
C ARG A 218 -1.55 -14.47 8.04
N ARG A 219 -1.68 -15.69 8.57
CA ARG A 219 -2.55 -15.98 9.72
C ARG A 219 -1.77 -15.81 11.00
N LEU A 220 -2.34 -15.13 11.99
CA LEU A 220 -1.74 -15.03 13.31
C LEU A 220 -1.59 -16.43 13.92
N LEU A 221 -0.42 -16.70 14.49
CA LEU A 221 -0.09 -17.96 15.14
C LEU A 221 0.14 -17.70 16.63
N PRO A 222 -0.63 -18.32 17.54
CA PRO A 222 -0.34 -18.25 18.97
C PRO A 222 1.04 -18.86 19.28
N GLU A 223 1.79 -18.27 20.22
CA GLU A 223 3.11 -18.80 20.62
C GLU A 223 3.04 -20.26 21.12
N SER A 224 1.91 -20.63 21.73
CA SER A 224 1.64 -22.00 22.18
C SER A 224 1.65 -23.03 21.06
N GLU A 225 1.38 -22.63 19.83
CA GLU A 225 1.39 -23.50 18.65
C GLU A 225 2.79 -23.67 18.03
N LEU A 226 3.81 -22.98 18.54
CA LEU A 226 5.18 -23.18 18.09
C LEU A 226 5.71 -24.53 18.59
N ASP A 227 6.38 -25.27 17.71
CA ASP A 227 7.13 -26.47 18.07
C ASP A 227 8.38 -26.12 18.92
N PRO A 228 8.90 -27.02 19.79
CA PRO A 228 10.12 -26.75 20.55
C PRO A 228 11.31 -26.22 19.73
N GLY A 229 11.53 -26.73 18.51
CA GLY A 229 12.61 -26.24 17.64
C GLY A 229 12.40 -24.80 17.18
N GLN A 230 11.14 -24.43 16.93
CA GLN A 230 10.76 -23.05 16.60
C GLN A 230 10.95 -22.13 17.80
N ARG A 231 10.51 -22.53 19.00
CA ARG A 231 10.69 -21.74 20.24
C ARG A 231 12.15 -21.46 20.54
N GLU A 232 13.04 -22.45 20.38
CA GLU A 232 14.47 -22.26 20.57
C GLU A 232 15.07 -21.24 19.59
N ARG A 233 14.64 -21.29 18.32
CA ARG A 233 15.07 -20.30 17.32
C ARG A 233 14.55 -18.90 17.64
N VAL A 234 13.29 -18.77 18.08
CA VAL A 234 12.71 -17.50 18.51
C VAL A 234 13.51 -16.93 19.68
N ALA A 235 13.82 -17.74 20.69
CA ALA A 235 14.58 -17.31 21.86
C ALA A 235 15.95 -16.74 21.46
N ARG A 236 16.66 -17.40 20.53
CA ARG A 236 17.94 -16.89 19.99
C ARG A 236 17.75 -15.57 19.23
N PHE A 237 16.76 -15.49 18.36
CA PHE A 237 16.46 -14.28 17.61
C PHE A 237 16.13 -13.09 18.52
N VAL A 238 15.30 -13.29 19.54
CA VAL A 238 14.93 -12.25 20.50
C VAL A 238 16.12 -11.82 21.34
N ALA A 239 17.01 -12.75 21.72
CA ALA A 239 18.23 -12.43 22.47
C ALA A 239 19.23 -11.55 21.69
N GLU A 240 19.17 -11.55 20.36
CA GLU A 240 19.99 -10.68 19.51
C GLU A 240 19.42 -9.25 19.37
N LEU A 241 18.15 -9.04 19.76
CA LEU A 241 17.49 -7.74 19.66
C LEU A 241 17.76 -6.88 20.91
N PRO A 242 17.68 -5.54 20.79
CA PRO A 242 17.74 -4.66 21.95
C PRO A 242 16.62 -4.97 22.95
N GLY A 243 16.89 -4.83 24.26
CA GLY A 243 15.88 -5.06 25.31
C GLY A 243 14.64 -4.14 25.25
N THR A 244 14.67 -3.12 24.39
CA THR A 244 13.51 -2.27 24.07
C THR A 244 12.61 -2.84 22.96
N ALA A 245 12.96 -4.00 22.39
CA ALA A 245 12.15 -4.69 21.42
C ALA A 245 10.80 -5.08 22.02
N ARG A 246 9.74 -4.94 21.23
CA ARG A 246 8.42 -5.46 21.58
C ARG A 246 8.41 -6.98 21.48
N ALA A 247 7.46 -7.60 22.18
CA ALA A 247 7.22 -9.03 22.10
C ALA A 247 7.03 -9.47 20.63
N PRO A 248 7.56 -10.65 20.26
CA PRO A 248 7.42 -11.19 18.91
C PRO A 248 5.96 -11.44 18.57
N ARG A 249 5.62 -11.23 17.29
CA ARG A 249 4.36 -11.69 16.70
C ARG A 249 4.69 -12.80 15.71
N PHE A 250 3.84 -13.83 15.69
CA PHE A 250 4.04 -15.01 14.86
C PHE A 250 2.94 -15.09 13.83
N PHE A 251 3.31 -15.43 12.60
CA PHE A 251 2.38 -15.62 11.50
C PHE A 251 2.69 -16.93 10.79
N ARG A 252 1.66 -17.72 10.50
CA ARG A 252 1.74 -18.83 9.56
C ARG A 252 1.42 -18.33 8.16
N LEU A 253 2.36 -18.50 7.25
CA LEU A 253 2.22 -18.17 5.83
C LEU A 253 1.48 -19.29 5.09
N ALA A 254 1.01 -19.02 3.87
CA ALA A 254 0.28 -19.99 3.06
C ALA A 254 1.08 -21.28 2.80
N SER A 255 2.40 -21.19 2.68
CA SER A 255 3.31 -22.34 2.54
C SER A 255 3.52 -23.16 3.81
N GLY A 256 2.97 -22.74 4.96
CA GLY A 256 3.23 -23.33 6.28
C GLY A 256 4.47 -22.76 7.00
N ILE A 257 5.25 -21.92 6.33
CA ILE A 257 6.38 -21.20 6.96
C ILE A 257 5.88 -20.30 8.08
N VAL A 258 6.63 -20.28 9.18
CA VAL A 258 6.38 -19.37 10.30
C VAL A 258 7.24 -18.13 10.14
N LEU A 259 6.59 -16.98 10.03
CA LEU A 259 7.20 -15.65 10.08
C LEU A 259 7.13 -15.12 11.52
N VAL A 260 8.27 -14.67 12.03
CA VAL A 260 8.35 -13.94 13.30
C VAL A 260 8.68 -12.50 12.99
N GLU A 261 7.95 -11.57 13.58
CA GLU A 261 8.24 -10.14 13.51
C GLU A 261 8.37 -9.56 14.91
N CYS A 262 9.48 -8.88 15.17
CA CYS A 262 9.69 -8.03 16.34
C CYS A 262 9.78 -6.56 15.89
N GLN A 263 9.23 -5.66 16.69
CA GLN A 263 9.35 -4.22 16.48
C GLN A 263 10.33 -3.63 17.47
N VAL A 264 11.35 -2.95 16.97
CA VAL A 264 12.35 -2.23 17.77
C VAL A 264 12.13 -0.73 17.56
N PRO A 265 12.07 0.09 18.62
CA PRO A 265 11.99 1.54 18.47
C PRO A 265 13.12 2.08 17.57
N ALA A 266 12.76 2.76 16.49
CA ALA A 266 13.72 3.30 15.54
C ALA A 266 14.40 4.54 16.13
N LYS A 267 15.71 4.70 15.86
CA LYS A 267 16.46 5.89 16.30
C LYS A 267 15.99 7.18 15.61
N ALA A 268 15.31 7.05 14.47
CA ALA A 268 14.88 8.16 13.63
C ALA A 268 13.76 9.04 14.24
N GLY A 269 13.06 8.57 15.29
CA GLY A 269 12.03 9.38 15.93
C GLY A 269 11.12 8.62 16.89
N LYS A 270 10.48 9.36 17.79
CA LYS A 270 9.55 8.80 18.79
C LYS A 270 8.34 8.16 18.09
N GLY A 271 8.03 6.92 18.46
CA GLY A 271 6.91 6.15 17.91
C GLY A 271 7.18 5.52 16.53
N LEU A 272 8.37 5.70 15.97
CA LEU A 272 8.81 4.95 14.79
C LEU A 272 9.40 3.61 15.23
N PHE A 273 9.21 2.57 14.44
CA PHE A 273 9.71 1.23 14.72
C PHE A 273 10.38 0.63 13.48
N GLU A 274 11.52 -0.03 13.70
CA GLU A 274 12.15 -0.93 12.74
C GLU A 274 11.57 -2.33 12.97
N THR A 275 11.19 -3.00 11.88
CA THR A 275 10.70 -4.38 11.94
C THR A 275 11.85 -5.33 11.65
N HIS A 276 12.18 -6.18 12.62
CA HIS A 276 13.10 -7.28 12.46
C HIS A 276 12.30 -8.56 12.28
N SER A 277 12.71 -9.42 11.34
CA SER A 277 11.97 -10.64 11.06
C SER A 277 12.87 -11.82 10.73
N ILE A 278 12.40 -13.00 11.11
CA ILE A 278 12.97 -14.29 10.67
C ILE A 278 11.86 -15.15 10.07
N LEU A 279 12.26 -16.02 9.15
CA LEU A 279 11.41 -17.07 8.61
C LEU A 279 11.94 -18.41 9.09
N MET A 280 11.02 -19.30 9.46
CA MET A 280 11.37 -20.65 9.86
C MET A 280 10.42 -21.70 9.28
N SER A 281 10.96 -22.88 8.99
CA SER A 281 10.17 -24.07 8.67
C SER A 281 9.34 -24.52 9.87
N GLU A 282 8.47 -25.51 9.67
CA GLU A 282 7.73 -26.18 10.74
C GLU A 282 8.65 -26.78 11.82
N SER A 283 9.89 -27.15 11.46
CA SER A 283 10.90 -27.71 12.37
C SER A 283 11.86 -26.66 12.97
N GLY A 284 11.63 -25.37 12.75
CA GLY A 284 12.49 -24.30 13.29
C GLY A 284 13.82 -24.11 12.54
N GLN A 285 14.00 -24.68 11.35
CA GLN A 285 15.13 -24.36 10.47
C GLN A 285 14.90 -23.05 9.71
N PRO A 286 15.94 -22.36 9.19
CA PRO A 286 15.72 -21.18 8.35
C PRO A 286 14.76 -21.49 7.20
N GLY A 287 13.68 -20.72 7.10
CA GLY A 287 12.70 -20.83 6.02
C GLY A 287 12.99 -19.87 4.87
N HIS A 288 12.57 -20.23 3.66
CA HIS A 288 12.62 -19.35 2.49
C HIS A 288 11.19 -19.09 2.01
N PRO A 289 10.79 -17.83 1.81
CA PRO A 289 9.41 -17.52 1.38
C PRO A 289 9.14 -18.15 0.01
N GLN A 290 7.95 -18.70 -0.15
CA GLN A 290 7.50 -19.29 -1.42
C GLN A 290 6.61 -18.30 -2.19
N PRO A 291 6.41 -18.50 -3.51
CA PRO A 291 5.45 -17.71 -4.27
C PRO A 291 4.07 -17.71 -3.59
N GLY A 292 3.56 -16.53 -3.24
CA GLY A 292 2.27 -16.35 -2.58
C GLY A 292 2.31 -16.11 -1.06
N ASP A 293 3.48 -16.23 -0.42
CA ASP A 293 3.66 -16.00 1.03
C ASP A 293 3.74 -14.51 1.43
N LEU A 294 4.13 -13.64 0.49
CA LEU A 294 4.44 -12.23 0.72
C LEU A 294 3.62 -11.30 -0.18
#